data_AF-A0AAI9GL93-F1
#
_entry.id   AF-A0AAI9GL93-F1
#
_cell.length_a   1.000
_cell.length_b   1.000
_cell.length_c   1.000
_cell.angle_alpha   90.00
_cell.angle_beta   90.00
_cell.angle_gamma   90.00
#
_symmetry.space_group_name_H-M   'P 1'
#
loop_
_entity.id
_entity.type
_entity.pdbx_description
1 polymer ?
#
loop_
_entity_poly.entity_id
_entity_poly.type
_entity_poly.pdbx_seq_one_letter_code
_entity_poly.pdbx_strand_id
1 'polypeptide(L)'
;VVIEAATEITLKVGGSFVRITPSNVFTSGNVAIGDSAGGSGQALNLQLPEGVTPFAPPPYPIKPYCAVQAQATGSWVIKPNGGNA
;
A
#
# COMPACT_ATOMS: atom_id res chain seq x y z
N VAL A 1 -1.77 -1.63 27.49
CA VAL A 1 -1.67 -0.33 28.20
C VAL A 1 -2.61 0.63 27.51
N VAL A 2 -3.48 1.32 28.26
CA VAL A 2 -4.38 2.36 27.73
C VAL A 2 -3.95 3.68 28.34
N ILE A 3 -3.85 4.72 27.52
CA ILE A 3 -3.51 6.08 27.94
C ILE A 3 -4.66 6.97 27.52
N GLU A 4 -5.32 7.59 28.50
CA GLU A 4 -6.46 8.48 28.29
C GLU A 4 -6.10 9.90 28.72
N ALA A 5 -6.59 10.89 27.98
CA ALA A 5 -6.52 12.29 28.37
C ALA A 5 -7.80 13.00 27.96
N ALA A 6 -8.25 13.96 28.79
CA ALA A 6 -9.49 14.68 28.57
C ALA A 6 -9.44 15.63 27.35
N THR A 7 -8.26 16.17 27.03
CA THR A 7 -8.12 17.23 26.03
C THR A 7 -7.02 16.94 25.01
N GLU A 8 -5.87 16.41 25.43
CA GLU A 8 -4.74 16.15 24.54
C GLU A 8 -3.79 15.07 25.09
N ILE A 9 -3.28 14.22 24.20
CA ILE A 9 -2.12 13.35 24.46
C ILE A 9 -0.96 13.81 23.57
N THR A 10 0.22 14.07 24.15
CA THR A 10 1.44 14.40 23.40
C THR A 10 2.61 13.51 23.82
N LEU A 11 3.21 12.82 22.86
CA LEU A 11 4.44 12.04 23.02
C LEU A 11 5.59 12.77 22.33
N LYS A 12 6.64 13.14 23.08
CA LYS A 12 7.78 13.93 22.57
C LYS A 12 9.11 13.18 22.77
N VAL A 13 9.92 13.08 21.71
CA VAL A 13 11.26 12.46 21.73
C VAL A 13 12.17 13.24 20.78
N GLY A 14 13.37 13.62 21.25
CA GLY A 14 14.41 14.19 20.38
C GLY A 14 14.00 15.47 19.62
N GLY A 15 13.06 16.26 20.15
CA GLY A 15 12.50 17.43 19.48
C GLY A 15 11.29 17.14 18.59
N SER A 16 11.02 15.87 18.27
CA SER A 16 9.85 15.43 17.53
C SER A 16 8.66 15.14 18.45
N PHE A 17 7.44 15.26 17.94
CA PHE A 17 6.22 14.95 18.69
C PHE A 17 5.13 14.28 17.85
N VAL A 18 4.31 13.48 18.53
CA VAL A 18 2.98 13.04 18.09
C VAL A 18 1.97 13.60 19.08
N ARG A 19 0.97 14.32 18.58
CA ARG A 19 -0.03 15.03 19.37
C ARG A 19 -1.42 14.65 18.91
N ILE A 20 -2.25 14.19 19.84
CA ILE A 20 -3.60 13.68 19.57
C ILE A 20 -4.57 14.58 20.33
N THR A 21 -5.53 15.13 19.60
CA THR A 21 -6.64 15.93 20.11
C THR A 21 -7.95 15.26 19.68
N PRO A 22 -9.12 15.65 20.23
CA PRO A 22 -10.40 15.11 19.78
C PRO A 22 -10.67 15.29 18.28
N SER A 23 -10.05 16.30 17.66
CA SER A 23 -10.30 16.63 16.25
C SER A 23 -9.30 16.00 15.29
N ASN A 24 -8.04 15.83 15.70
CA ASN A 24 -6.92 15.59 14.78
C ASN A 24 -5.74 14.88 15.46
N VAL A 25 -4.94 14.21 14.63
CA VAL A 25 -3.61 13.72 14.98
C VAL A 25 -2.57 14.57 14.23
N PHE A 26 -1.64 15.17 14.97
CA PHE A 26 -0.58 16.03 14.45
C PHE A 26 0.79 15.47 14.78
N THR A 27 1.74 15.67 13.88
CA THR A 27 3.13 15.30 14.09
C THR A 27 4.07 16.40 13.66
N SER A 28 5.23 16.47 14.29
CA SER A 28 6.26 17.47 14.01
C SER A 28 7.02 17.28 12.69
N GLY A 29 6.78 16.17 11.99
CA GLY A 29 7.43 15.81 10.74
C GLY A 29 6.59 14.78 9.98
N ASN A 30 7.11 14.32 8.83
CA ASN A 30 6.43 13.31 8.03
C ASN A 30 6.23 12.04 8.88
N VAL A 31 4.97 11.70 9.13
CA VAL A 31 4.63 10.41 9.73
C VAL A 31 4.71 9.39 8.62
N ALA A 32 5.61 8.43 8.75
CA ALA A 32 5.51 7.22 7.96
C ALA A 32 4.39 6.35 8.54
N ILE A 33 3.13 6.68 8.22
CA ILE A 33 2.00 5.79 8.50
C ILE A 33 2.04 4.70 7.45
N GLY A 34 2.45 3.49 7.85
CA GLY A 34 2.54 2.37 6.94
C GLY A 34 3.85 2.30 6.16
N ASP A 35 5.00 2.55 6.80
CA ASP A 35 6.31 2.02 6.32
C ASP A 35 6.39 0.48 6.40
N SER A 36 5.24 -0.18 6.33
CA SER A 36 5.13 -1.54 5.84
C SER A 36 5.51 -1.47 4.37
N ALA A 37 6.63 -2.10 3.98
CA ALA A 37 6.90 -2.38 2.59
C ALA A 37 5.60 -2.81 1.92
N GLY A 38 5.20 -2.15 0.83
CA GLY A 38 3.94 -2.44 0.12
C GLY A 38 3.81 -3.94 -0.01
N GLY A 39 2.90 -4.53 0.78
CA GLY A 39 2.80 -5.97 0.87
C GLY A 39 2.61 -6.51 -0.53
N SER A 40 3.33 -7.58 -0.88
CA SER A 40 3.07 -8.32 -2.11
C SER A 40 1.66 -8.88 -2.00
N GLY A 41 0.67 -8.10 -2.42
CA GLY A 41 -0.72 -8.53 -2.41
C GLY A 41 -0.79 -9.92 -3.03
N GLN A 42 -1.33 -10.88 -2.29
CA GLN A 42 -1.55 -12.20 -2.85
C GLN A 42 -2.52 -12.04 -4.02
N ALA A 43 -2.17 -12.65 -5.16
CA ALA A 43 -3.11 -12.73 -6.27
C ALA A 43 -4.41 -13.36 -5.73
N LEU A 44 -5.52 -12.66 -5.91
CA LEU A 44 -6.82 -13.11 -5.43
C LEU A 44 -7.16 -14.43 -6.14
N ASN A 45 -7.02 -15.55 -5.43
CA ASN A 45 -7.48 -16.85 -5.92
C ASN A 45 -8.98 -16.96 -5.62
N LEU A 46 -9.80 -16.38 -6.50
CA LEU A 46 -11.25 -16.55 -6.48
C LEU A 46 -11.59 -18.00 -6.83
N GLN A 47 -11.63 -18.87 -5.82
CA GLN A 47 -12.22 -20.19 -5.98
C GLN A 47 -13.72 -20.02 -6.24
N LEU A 48 -14.20 -20.56 -7.36
CA LEU A 48 -15.63 -20.58 -7.65
C LEU A 48 -16.36 -21.45 -6.60
N PRO A 49 -17.54 -21.04 -6.11
CA PRO A 49 -18.38 -21.89 -5.27
C PRO A 49 -18.71 -23.22 -5.95
N GLU A 50 -19.01 -24.24 -5.15
CA GLU A 50 -19.38 -25.56 -5.65
C GLU A 50 -20.61 -25.48 -6.56
N GLY A 51 -20.54 -26.14 -7.72
CA GLY A 51 -21.63 -26.14 -8.71
C GLY A 51 -21.62 -24.98 -9.71
N VAL A 52 -20.69 -24.02 -9.61
CA VAL A 52 -20.53 -22.97 -10.63
C VAL A 52 -19.60 -23.47 -11.74
N THR A 53 -20.09 -23.45 -12.98
CA THR A 53 -19.28 -23.76 -14.16
C THR A 53 -18.11 -22.79 -14.29
N PRO A 54 -16.87 -23.26 -14.51
CA PRO A 54 -15.73 -22.39 -14.75
C PRO A 54 -15.98 -21.40 -15.88
N PHE A 55 -15.42 -20.20 -15.77
CA PHE A 55 -15.43 -19.25 -16.87
C PHE A 55 -14.74 -19.86 -18.10
N ALA A 56 -15.36 -19.70 -19.27
CA ALA A 56 -14.75 -20.12 -20.51
C ALA A 56 -13.40 -19.39 -20.70
N PRO A 57 -12.32 -20.10 -21.10
CA PRO A 57 -11.08 -19.44 -21.45
C PRO A 57 -11.37 -18.39 -22.53
N PRO A 58 -10.84 -17.16 -22.40
CA PRO A 58 -11.05 -16.16 -23.42
C PRO A 58 -10.46 -16.65 -24.74
N PRO A 59 -11.11 -16.37 -25.88
CA PRO A 59 -10.67 -16.84 -27.20
C PRO A 59 -9.32 -16.22 -27.63
N TYR A 60 -8.88 -15.17 -26.94
CA TYR A 60 -7.62 -14.48 -27.17
C TYR A 60 -6.84 -14.34 -25.87
N PRO A 61 -5.49 -14.31 -25.94
CA PRO A 61 -4.66 -14.01 -24.78
C PRO A 61 -5.09 -12.69 -24.14
N ILE A 62 -5.37 -12.71 -22.84
CA ILE A 62 -5.63 -11.50 -22.07
C ILE A 62 -4.35 -10.67 -22.11
N LYS A 63 -4.42 -9.48 -22.72
CA LYS A 63 -3.33 -8.52 -22.63
C LYS A 63 -3.17 -8.15 -21.16
N PRO A 64 -1.96 -8.26 -20.56
CA PRO A 64 -1.76 -7.81 -19.20
C PRO A 64 -2.19 -6.34 -19.09
N TYR A 65 -2.94 -6.02 -18.03
CA TYR A 65 -3.33 -4.63 -17.77
C TYR A 65 -2.08 -3.75 -17.71
N CYS A 66 -2.19 -2.49 -18.13
CA CYS A 66 -1.04 -1.60 -18.34
C CYS A 66 -0.10 -1.49 -17.13
N ALA A 67 -0.64 -1.59 -15.90
CA ALA A 67 0.16 -1.62 -14.68
C ALA A 67 1.05 -2.88 -14.55
N VAL A 68 0.57 -4.05 -14.97
CA VAL A 68 1.34 -5.31 -14.95
C VAL A 68 2.39 -5.31 -16.09
N GLN A 69 2.02 -4.78 -17.25
CA GLN A 69 2.96 -4.61 -18.37
C GLN A 69 4.05 -3.58 -18.06
N ALA A 70 3.76 -2.56 -17.24
CA ALA A 70 4.74 -1.59 -16.76
C ALA A 70 5.84 -2.23 -15.89
N GLN A 71 5.54 -3.35 -15.24
CA GLN A 71 6.49 -4.07 -14.37
C GLN A 71 7.32 -5.13 -15.10
N ALA A 72 7.03 -5.43 -16.37
CA ALA A 72 7.79 -6.42 -17.14
C ALA A 72 9.24 -5.96 -17.38
N THR A 73 10.20 -6.88 -17.31
CA THR A 73 11.61 -6.62 -17.61
C THR A 73 11.75 -6.06 -19.03
N GLY A 74 12.25 -4.83 -19.14
CA GLY A 74 12.35 -4.11 -20.42
C GLY A 74 11.16 -3.18 -20.71
N SER A 75 10.23 -3.00 -19.77
CA SER A 75 9.21 -1.97 -19.88
C SER A 75 9.85 -0.59 -19.82
N TRP A 76 9.54 0.24 -20.82
CA TRP A 76 10.06 1.61 -20.94
C TRP A 76 9.51 2.56 -19.86
N VAL A 77 8.50 2.11 -19.12
CA VAL A 77 7.70 2.93 -18.20
C VAL A 77 8.35 3.06 -16.82
N ILE A 78 9.14 2.07 -16.38
CA ILE A 78 9.79 2.09 -15.07
C ILE A 78 11.31 2.07 -15.30
N LYS A 79 11.95 3.25 -15.21
CA LYS A 79 13.41 3.31 -15.07
C LYS A 79 13.76 2.58 -13.77
N PRO A 80 14.63 1.55 -13.78
CA PRO A 80 15.15 1.00 -12.55
C PRO A 80 15.88 2.14 -11.83
N ASN A 81 15.64 2.29 -10.53
CA ASN A 81 16.33 3.25 -9.69
C ASN A 81 17.85 3.19 -9.93
N GLY A 82 18.40 4.23 -10.58
CA GLY A 82 19.79 4.26 -10.99
C GLY A 82 20.05 5.15 -12.20
N GLY A 83 19.40 6.32 -12.26
CA GLY A 83 19.86 7.39 -13.14
C GLY A 83 21.14 7.98 -12.56
N ASN A 84 22.30 7.47 -12.96
CA ASN A 84 23.50 8.28 -13.01
C ASN A 84 23.55 8.93 -14.40
N ALA A 85 23.66 10.25 -14.40
CA ALA A 85 23.89 11.07 -15.57
C ALA A 85 25.20 10.69 -16.27
#